data_AF-X1B4I5-F1
#
_entry.id   AF-X1B4I5-F1
#
_cell.length_a   1.000
_cell.length_b   1.000
_cell.length_c   1.000
_cell.angle_alpha   90.00
_cell.angle_beta   90.00
_cell.angle_gamma   90.00
#
_symmetry.space_group_name_H-M   'P 1'
#
loop_
_entity.id
_entity.type
_entity.pdbx_description
1 polymer ?
#
loop_
_entity_poly.entity_id
_entity_poly.type
_entity_poly.pdbx_seq_one_letter_code
_entity_poly.pdbx_strand_id
1 'polypeptide(L)'
;MVPDERFRRLYTEYNDTLRASNAVDFDDLLLLTYSLFEDRPKIPAFYRRQYRYICIDEAQDLNEAQYRLLCALCGSDYFNVMMVGDPKQAIFMWNGAHPKYLDLFLRDFSARKIELQENFRSARSIVDAAKKLNAEYE
;
A
#
# COMPACT_ATOMS: atom_id res chain seq x y z
N MET A 1 -14.57 11.85 8.09
CA MET A 1 -15.39 11.78 9.32
C MET A 1 -16.77 11.27 8.90
N VAL A 2 -17.22 10.12 9.39
CA VAL A 2 -18.53 9.58 8.99
C VAL A 2 -19.61 10.55 9.53
N PRO A 3 -20.46 11.17 8.70
CA PRO A 3 -21.33 12.25 9.14
C PRO A 3 -22.51 11.79 10.00
N ASP A 4 -23.03 10.59 9.72
CA ASP A 4 -24.27 10.07 10.29
C ASP A 4 -24.07 9.44 11.67
N GLU A 5 -24.83 9.92 12.67
CA GLU A 5 -24.79 9.41 14.04
C GLU A 5 -25.22 7.94 14.10
N ARG A 6 -26.21 7.55 13.30
CA ARG A 6 -26.66 6.16 13.22
C ARG A 6 -25.53 5.26 12.69
N PHE A 7 -24.87 5.67 11.61
CA PHE A 7 -23.71 4.92 11.10
C PHE A 7 -22.58 4.82 12.12
N ARG A 8 -22.24 5.91 12.83
CA ARG A 8 -21.20 5.85 13.88
C ARG A 8 -21.56 4.83 14.96
N ARG A 9 -22.81 4.82 15.42
CA ARG A 9 -23.27 3.86 16.41
C ARG A 9 -23.16 2.41 15.89
N LEU A 10 -23.63 2.15 14.67
CA LEU A 10 -23.52 0.83 14.04
C LEU A 10 -22.07 0.38 13.90
N TYR A 11 -21.18 1.28 13.47
CA TYR A 11 -19.74 1.00 13.35
C TYR A 11 -19.12 0.67 14.71
N THR A 12 -19.43 1.42 15.76
CA THR A 12 -18.97 1.11 17.13
C THR A 12 -19.47 -0.25 17.59
N GLU A 13 -20.78 -0.51 17.48
CA GLU A 13 -21.39 -1.79 17.89
C GLU A 13 -20.81 -2.98 17.11
N TYR A 14 -20.54 -2.82 15.80
CA TYR A 14 -19.86 -3.81 14.97
C TYR A 14 -18.46 -4.14 15.51
N ASN A 15 -17.63 -3.12 15.75
CA ASN A 15 -16.28 -3.30 16.26
C ASN A 15 -16.26 -3.91 17.67
N ASP A 16 -17.20 -3.50 18.54
CA ASP A 16 -17.31 -4.05 19.89
C ASP A 16 -17.71 -5.53 19.85
N THR A 17 -18.58 -5.91 18.90
CA THR A 17 -18.99 -7.31 18.69
C THR A 17 -17.83 -8.16 18.18
N LEU A 18 -17.03 -7.65 17.24
CA LEU A 18 -15.81 -8.34 16.75
C LEU A 18 -14.84 -8.60 17.91
N ARG A 19 -14.56 -7.57 18.72
CA ARG A 19 -13.66 -7.67 19.88
C ARG A 19 -14.17 -8.67 20.91
N ALA A 20 -15.47 -8.60 21.26
CA ALA A 20 -16.09 -9.54 22.19
C ALA A 20 -16.03 -10.99 21.68
N SER A 21 -16.00 -11.18 20.37
CA SER A 21 -15.89 -12.49 19.72
C SER A 21 -14.45 -12.95 19.48
N ASN A 22 -13.44 -12.14 19.85
CA ASN A 22 -12.04 -12.35 19.51
C ASN A 22 -11.83 -12.60 17.99
N ALA A 23 -12.59 -11.86 17.17
CA ALA A 23 -12.55 -11.91 15.72
C ALA A 23 -11.88 -10.64 15.16
N VAL A 24 -11.31 -10.75 13.97
CA VAL A 24 -10.75 -9.64 13.19
C VAL A 24 -11.24 -9.77 11.75
N ASP A 25 -11.55 -8.64 11.12
CA ASP A 25 -11.83 -8.59 9.69
C ASP A 25 -10.57 -8.24 8.87
N PHE A 26 -10.71 -8.06 7.56
CA PHE A 26 -9.57 -7.81 6.68
C PHE A 26 -8.90 -6.45 6.93
N ASP A 27 -9.67 -5.42 7.28
CA ASP A 27 -9.13 -4.09 7.54
C ASP A 27 -8.45 -4.05 8.92
N ASP A 28 -9.00 -4.78 9.89
CA ASP A 28 -8.39 -4.98 11.21
C ASP A 28 -6.98 -5.59 11.12
N LEU A 29 -6.74 -6.50 10.18
CA LEU A 29 -5.39 -7.08 9.99
C LEU A 29 -4.35 -6.00 9.73
N LEU A 30 -4.69 -4.96 8.97
CA LEU A 30 -3.79 -3.84 8.71
C LEU A 30 -3.76 -2.88 9.89
N LEU A 31 -4.92 -2.46 10.38
CA LEU A 31 -5.05 -1.43 11.42
C LEU A 31 -4.42 -1.88 12.75
N LEU A 32 -4.75 -3.09 13.21
CA LEU A 32 -4.24 -3.61 14.47
C LEU A 32 -2.74 -3.89 14.38
N THR A 33 -2.22 -4.34 13.23
CA THR A 33 -0.78 -4.51 13.03
C THR A 33 -0.06 -3.16 13.03
N TYR A 34 -0.63 -2.14 12.40
CA TYR A 34 -0.09 -0.78 12.44
C TYR A 34 -0.02 -0.27 13.88
N SER A 35 -1.13 -0.35 14.63
CA SER A 35 -1.16 0.03 16.06
C SER A 35 -0.13 -0.76 16.87
N LEU A 36 0.00 -2.06 16.62
CA LEU A 36 0.99 -2.91 17.30
C LEU A 36 2.43 -2.44 17.04
N PHE A 37 2.75 -2.00 15.82
CA PHE A 37 4.08 -1.51 15.47
C PHE A 37 4.39 -0.16 16.12
N GLU A 38 3.42 0.76 16.11
CA GLU A 38 3.54 2.07 16.75
C GLU A 38 3.68 1.95 18.29
N ASP A 39 2.83 1.13 18.91
CA ASP A 39 2.76 1.00 20.37
C ASP A 39 3.92 0.17 20.95
N ARG A 40 4.50 -0.74 20.15
CA ARG A 40 5.53 -1.68 20.62
C ARG A 40 6.73 -1.75 19.66
N PRO A 41 7.65 -0.78 19.67
CA PRO A 41 8.77 -0.67 18.72
C PRO A 41 9.70 -1.91 18.63
N LYS A 42 9.72 -2.77 19.65
CA LYS A 42 10.49 -4.04 19.61
C LYS A 42 9.97 -5.03 18.57
N ILE A 43 8.67 -4.96 18.23
CA ILE A 43 8.01 -5.85 17.28
C ILE A 43 8.45 -5.56 15.84
N PRO A 44 8.32 -4.34 15.29
CA PRO A 44 8.83 -4.06 13.95
C PRO A 44 10.36 -4.26 13.88
N ALA A 45 11.10 -3.97 14.97
CA ALA A 45 12.52 -4.27 15.03
C ALA A 45 12.84 -5.77 14.88
N PHE A 46 11.99 -6.67 15.37
CA PHE A 46 12.12 -8.11 15.14
C PHE A 46 11.97 -8.44 13.65
N TYR A 47 10.94 -7.90 13.00
CA TYR A 47 10.70 -8.14 11.58
C TYR A 47 11.79 -7.53 10.69
N ARG A 48 12.31 -6.34 10.99
CA ARG A 48 13.45 -5.73 10.27
C ARG A 48 14.71 -6.61 10.32
N ARG A 49 14.96 -7.32 11.43
CA ARG A 49 16.10 -8.25 11.55
C ARG A 49 15.93 -9.50 10.68
N GLN A 50 14.69 -9.98 10.56
CA GLN A 50 14.37 -11.17 9.77
C GLN A 50 14.30 -10.85 8.27
N TYR A 51 13.59 -9.79 7.89
CA TYR A 51 13.36 -9.38 6.52
C TYR A 51 14.26 -8.22 6.14
N ARG A 52 15.53 -8.54 5.81
CA ARG A 52 16.59 -7.55 5.49
C ARG A 52 16.41 -6.76 4.19
N TYR A 53 15.47 -7.20 3.35
CA TYR A 53 15.03 -6.50 2.15
C TYR A 53 13.53 -6.71 2.01
N ILE A 54 12.80 -5.65 1.67
CA ILE A 54 11.36 -5.68 1.46
C ILE A 54 11.08 -5.29 0.01
N CYS A 55 10.35 -6.12 -0.71
CA CYS A 55 9.93 -5.85 -2.08
C CYS A 55 8.41 -5.74 -2.11
N ILE A 56 7.90 -4.60 -2.57
CA ILE A 56 6.48 -4.33 -2.74
C ILE A 56 6.20 -4.28 -4.24
N ASP A 57 5.31 -5.15 -4.70
CA ASP A 57 4.83 -5.19 -6.08
C ASP A 57 3.45 -4.51 -6.18
N GLU A 58 3.02 -4.18 -7.39
CA GLU A 58 1.72 -3.56 -7.70
C GLU A 58 1.41 -2.32 -6.84
N ALA A 59 2.43 -1.51 -6.58
CA ALA A 59 2.34 -0.46 -5.58
C ALA A 59 1.43 0.72 -5.97
N GLN A 60 1.03 0.80 -7.24
CA GLN A 60 -0.03 1.71 -7.66
C GLN A 60 -1.38 1.44 -6.97
N ASP A 61 -1.58 0.20 -6.49
CA ASP A 61 -2.82 -0.25 -5.85
C ASP A 61 -2.77 -0.24 -4.32
N LEU A 62 -1.72 0.35 -3.72
CA LEU A 62 -1.65 0.55 -2.27
C LEU A 62 -2.72 1.54 -1.80
N ASN A 63 -3.31 1.25 -0.64
CA ASN A 63 -4.14 2.18 0.12
C ASN A 63 -3.35 2.82 1.28
N GLU A 64 -3.96 3.79 1.99
CA GLU A 64 -3.29 4.53 3.07
C GLU A 64 -2.86 3.60 4.22
N ALA A 65 -3.69 2.65 4.61
CA ALA A 65 -3.40 1.74 5.71
C ALA A 65 -2.17 0.86 5.40
N GLN A 66 -2.09 0.32 4.19
CA GLN A 66 -0.95 -0.49 3.74
C GLN A 66 0.34 0.34 3.69
N TYR A 67 0.29 1.55 3.13
CA TYR A 67 1.46 2.43 3.07
C TYR A 67 1.94 2.84 4.47
N ARG A 68 1.02 3.21 5.37
CA ARG A 68 1.34 3.56 6.76
C ARG A 68 1.92 2.39 7.53
N LEU A 69 1.39 1.18 7.32
CA LEU A 69 1.94 -0.04 7.89
C LEU A 69 3.38 -0.29 7.42
N LEU A 70 3.68 -0.09 6.14
CA LEU A 70 5.06 -0.15 5.63
C LEU A 70 5.97 0.88 6.30
N CYS A 71 5.51 2.12 6.46
CA CYS A 71 6.27 3.16 7.16
C CYS A 71 6.52 2.81 8.63
N ALA A 72 5.52 2.32 9.36
CA ALA A 72 5.67 1.89 10.75
C ALA A 72 6.62 0.69 10.87
N LEU A 73 6.52 -0.27 9.93
CA LEU A 73 7.43 -1.40 9.85
C LEU A 73 8.87 -0.92 9.66
N CYS A 74 9.14 0.06 8.81
CA CYS A 74 10.49 0.54 8.53
C CYS A 74 11.03 1.49 9.60
N GLY A 75 10.18 2.35 10.16
CA GLY A 75 10.61 3.46 11.02
C GLY A 75 11.55 4.42 10.29
N SER A 76 12.42 5.10 11.03
CA SER A 76 13.36 6.11 10.48
C SER A 76 14.67 5.55 9.96
N ASP A 77 14.98 4.27 10.20
CA ASP A 77 16.35 3.75 10.09
C ASP A 77 16.47 2.60 9.08
N TYR A 78 15.38 2.24 8.41
CA TYR A 78 15.31 1.05 7.57
C TYR A 78 14.86 1.37 6.15
N PHE A 79 15.83 1.40 5.23
CA PHE A 79 15.62 1.86 3.85
C PHE A 79 15.86 0.78 2.79
N ASN A 80 15.97 -0.49 3.20
CA ASN A 80 16.14 -1.62 2.26
C ASN A 80 14.79 -2.03 1.66
N VAL A 81 14.07 -1.08 1.05
CA VAL A 81 12.75 -1.27 0.47
C VAL A 81 12.82 -1.00 -1.03
N MET A 82 12.23 -1.87 -1.82
CA MET A 82 12.01 -1.68 -3.26
C MET A 82 10.50 -1.69 -3.51
N MET A 83 10.03 -0.73 -4.30
CA MET A 83 8.63 -0.61 -4.68
C MET A 83 8.53 -0.60 -6.20
N VAL A 84 7.68 -1.46 -6.75
CA VAL A 84 7.41 -1.59 -8.19
C VAL A 84 5.94 -1.29 -8.43
N GLY A 85 5.65 -0.52 -9.47
CA GLY A 85 4.28 -0.26 -9.88
C GLY A 85 4.19 0.59 -11.14
N ASP A 86 3.01 0.59 -11.76
CA ASP A 86 2.67 1.39 -12.94
C ASP A 86 1.43 2.25 -12.64
N PRO A 87 1.57 3.58 -12.49
CA PRO A 87 0.44 4.48 -12.25
C PRO A 87 -0.69 4.34 -13.29
N LYS A 88 -0.38 3.95 -14.53
CA LYS A 88 -1.38 3.78 -15.62
C LYS A 88 -2.22 2.52 -15.45
N GLN A 89 -1.84 1.63 -14.52
CA GLN A 89 -2.56 0.39 -14.20
C GLN A 89 -3.33 0.48 -12.87
N ALA A 90 -3.42 1.66 -12.25
CA ALA A 90 -4.15 1.87 -11.01
C ALA A 90 -5.68 1.79 -11.20
N ILE A 91 -6.23 0.58 -11.13
CA ILE A 91 -7.66 0.31 -11.36
C ILE A 91 -8.48 0.11 -10.07
N PHE A 92 -7.82 0.07 -8.91
CA PHE A 92 -8.48 -0.15 -7.60
C PHE A 92 -8.77 1.13 -6.81
N MET A 93 -8.71 2.31 -7.42
CA MET A 93 -8.93 3.59 -6.71
C MET A 93 -10.29 3.70 -6.01
N TRP A 94 -11.31 3.01 -6.53
CA TRP A 94 -12.64 2.94 -5.90
C TRP A 94 -12.61 2.28 -4.52
N ASN A 95 -11.61 1.45 -4.23
CA ASN A 95 -11.39 0.78 -2.94
C ASN A 95 -10.34 1.51 -2.07
N GLY A 96 -10.09 2.79 -2.32
CA GLY A 96 -9.17 3.61 -1.54
C GLY A 96 -7.69 3.45 -1.90
N ALA A 97 -7.37 2.64 -2.91
CA ALA A 97 -6.03 2.61 -3.49
C ALA A 97 -5.69 3.94 -4.18
N HIS A 98 -4.41 4.31 -4.25
CA HIS A 98 -4.01 5.49 -4.98
C HIS A 98 -2.54 5.45 -5.40
N PRO A 99 -2.19 5.74 -6.67
CA PRO A 99 -0.80 5.71 -7.13
C PRO A 99 0.10 6.80 -6.51
N LYS A 100 -0.45 7.68 -5.65
CA LYS A 100 0.31 8.74 -4.96
C LYS A 100 1.40 8.13 -4.07
N TYR A 101 1.22 6.90 -3.61
CA TYR A 101 2.21 6.25 -2.74
C TYR A 101 3.52 5.92 -3.45
N LEU A 102 3.51 5.80 -4.79
CA LEU A 102 4.75 5.72 -5.58
C LEU A 102 5.57 7.02 -5.44
N ASP A 103 4.92 8.18 -5.53
CA ASP A 103 5.58 9.49 -5.36
C ASP A 103 5.98 9.75 -3.91
N LEU A 104 5.10 9.40 -2.95
CA LEU A 104 5.41 9.52 -1.52
C LEU A 104 6.59 8.63 -1.14
N PHE A 105 6.71 7.43 -1.72
CA PHE A 105 7.85 6.55 -1.49
C PHE A 105 9.17 7.18 -1.91
N LEU A 106 9.23 7.87 -3.06
CA LEU A 106 10.44 8.61 -3.48
C LEU A 106 10.87 9.64 -2.43
N ARG A 107 9.91 10.34 -1.82
CA ARG A 107 10.16 11.34 -0.79
C ARG A 107 10.53 10.71 0.56
N ASP A 108 9.67 9.84 1.07
CA ASP A 108 9.73 9.33 2.45
C ASP A 108 10.90 8.36 2.65
N PHE A 109 11.33 7.67 1.58
CA PHE A 109 12.46 6.74 1.60
C PHE A 109 13.70 7.27 0.88
N SER A 110 13.66 8.52 0.36
CA SER A 110 14.73 9.09 -0.49
C SER A 110 15.16 8.11 -1.60
N ALA A 111 14.17 7.40 -2.18
CA ALA A 111 14.43 6.26 -3.02
C ALA A 111 14.91 6.68 -4.42
N ARG A 112 15.72 5.82 -5.04
CA ARG A 112 16.12 5.98 -6.44
C ARG A 112 15.01 5.48 -7.36
N LYS A 113 14.53 6.35 -8.26
CA LYS A 113 13.62 5.94 -9.35
C LYS A 113 14.39 5.27 -10.48
N ILE A 114 13.87 4.14 -10.98
CA ILE A 114 14.33 3.46 -12.19
C ILE A 114 13.08 3.20 -13.04
N GLU A 115 13.13 3.56 -14.32
CA GLU A 115 12.02 3.38 -15.26
C GLU A 115 12.35 2.28 -16.25
N LEU A 116 11.39 1.38 -16.48
CA LEU A 116 11.50 0.27 -17.42
C LEU A 116 10.54 0.53 -18.59
N GLN A 117 11.07 0.97 -19.73
CA GLN A 117 10.28 1.37 -20.90
C GLN A 117 10.15 0.25 -21.94
N GLU A 118 10.96 -0.80 -21.84
CA GLU A 118 10.99 -1.86 -22.83
C GLU A 118 9.91 -2.92 -22.54
N ASN A 119 9.04 -3.17 -23.53
CA ASN A 119 8.02 -4.20 -23.45
C ASN A 119 8.56 -5.54 -23.98
N PHE A 120 8.60 -6.55 -23.11
CA PHE A 120 9.04 -7.90 -23.46
C PHE A 120 7.89 -8.92 -23.57
N ARG A 121 6.64 -8.51 -23.37
CA ARG A 121 5.48 -9.42 -23.31
C ARG A 121 4.69 -9.46 -24.62
N SER A 122 4.47 -8.30 -25.23
CA SER A 122 3.50 -8.11 -26.30
C SER A 122 4.18 -7.84 -27.64
N ALA A 123 3.60 -8.35 -28.72
CA ALA A 123 4.03 -8.00 -30.07
C ALA A 123 3.87 -6.50 -30.33
N ARG A 124 4.70 -5.94 -31.23
CA ARG A 124 4.70 -4.50 -31.51
C ARG A 124 3.33 -3.97 -31.93
N SER A 125 2.57 -4.74 -32.70
CA SER A 125 1.21 -4.38 -33.12
C SER A 125 0.22 -4.18 -31.96
N ILE A 126 0.37 -4.94 -30.87
CA ILE A 126 -0.47 -4.80 -29.66
C ILE A 126 -0.05 -3.55 -28.88
N VAL A 127 1.26 -3.34 -28.74
CA VAL A 127 1.81 -2.13 -28.08
C VAL A 127 1.37 -0.88 -28.82
N ASP A 128 1.47 -0.85 -30.15
CA ASP A 128 1.05 0.27 -30.97
C ASP A 128 -0.46 0.53 -30.89
N ALA A 129 -1.28 -0.52 -30.69
CA ALA A 129 -2.71 -0.36 -30.45
C ALA A 129 -2.98 0.26 -29.07
N ALA A 130 -2.27 -0.15 -28.02
CA ALA A 130 -2.38 0.46 -26.70
C ALA A 130 -1.97 1.94 -26.70
N LYS A 131 -0.90 2.30 -27.43
CA LYS A 131 -0.44 3.69 -27.61
C LYS A 131 -1.48 4.61 -28.25
N LYS A 132 -2.38 4.06 -29.08
CA LYS A 132 -3.49 4.84 -29.65
C LYS A 132 -4.58 5.15 -28.63
N LEU A 133 -4.74 4.30 -27.61
CA LEU A 133 -5.73 4.50 -26.53
C LEU A 133 -5.19 5.46 -25.48
N ASN A 134 -3.90 5.37 -25.17
CA ASN A 134 -3.22 6.27 -24.25
C ASN A 134 -1.89 6.71 -24.87
N ALA A 135 -1.81 7.98 -25.27
CA ALA A 135 -0.63 8.56 -25.90
C ALA A 135 0.61 8.58 -24.98
N GLU A 136 0.40 8.47 -23.67
CA GLU A 136 1.48 8.39 -22.69
C GLU A 136 2.01 6.96 -22.53
N TYR A 137 1.41 5.94 -23.14
CA TYR A 137 1.91 4.56 -23.07
C TYR A 137 3.25 4.46 -23.81
N GLU A 138 4.33 4.07 -23.11
CA GLU A 138 5.68 3.98 -23.66
C GLU A 138 6.04 2.57 -24.13
#